data_AF-A0A5B7ASF9-F1
#
_entry.id   AF-A0A5B7ASF9-F1
#
_cell.length_a   1.000
_cell.length_b   1.000
_cell.length_c   1.000
_cell.angle_alpha   90.00
_cell.angle_beta   90.00
_cell.angle_gamma   90.00
#
_symmetry.space_group_name_H-M   'P 1'
#
loop_
_entity.id
_entity.type
_entity.pdbx_description
1 polymer ?
#
loop_
_entity_poly.entity_id
_entity_poly.type
_entity_poly.pdbx_seq_one_letter_code
_entity_poly.pdbx_strand_id
1 'polypeptide(L)'
;HGNRFWKPFVEKPVDGDDHSIMIYYPSSAGGGMKELFRKVGNRSSEFHPEVRRVRREGSYIYEEFMPTGGTDVKVYTVGTEYAHAEARKSPVVDGVVMRNPDGKEVRYPVLLTPTEKQMSREVCIAFRQAVCGFDLLRCEGRSYVCDVNGWSFVKNSYKYYDDAACVLRKMFLDAKAPHLSSTIPPTLPWKVNEPVQPSEGLTRQGSGIIGTFGQSEELRCVIAVIRHGDRTPKQKVKLKITEEKLLNLMLKYNGGRPRSETKLKSAVQLQDLLDATRILVPRTRPGRESDSEAEDIEHAEKLRHVKAVLEEGGHFSGIYRKVQLKPLKWVKVAKSNGEGEEERPVEALMVLKYGGVLTHAGRKQAEELGRYFRNNMYPGEGTGLLRLHSTYRHDLKIYSSDEGRVQMSAAAFAKGLLDLEGQLTPILVSLVSKDSSMLDGLDNASIEMEEAKARLN
;
A
#
# COMPACT_ATOMS: atom_id res chain seq x y z
N HIS A 1 -35.06 18.29 -24.75
CA HIS A 1 -34.39 18.50 -23.46
C HIS A 1 -33.81 17.17 -22.99
N GLY A 2 -32.50 17.00 -23.07
CA GLY A 2 -31.83 15.77 -22.65
C GLY A 2 -30.33 16.02 -22.54
N ASN A 3 -29.67 15.32 -21.61
CA ASN A 3 -28.23 15.40 -21.43
C ASN A 3 -27.56 14.43 -22.40
N ARG A 4 -26.54 14.91 -23.12
CA ARG A 4 -25.79 14.09 -24.06
C ARG A 4 -24.68 13.35 -23.32
N PHE A 5 -24.70 12.02 -23.38
CA PHE A 5 -23.59 11.19 -22.89
C PHE A 5 -22.58 10.94 -24.02
N TRP A 6 -21.31 11.21 -23.73
CA TRP A 6 -20.21 10.87 -24.63
C TRP A 6 -19.65 9.49 -24.27
N LYS A 7 -19.13 8.77 -25.25
CA LYS A 7 -18.43 7.52 -24.97
C LYS A 7 -17.08 7.82 -24.29
N PRO A 8 -16.66 7.06 -23.26
CA PRO A 8 -17.34 5.88 -22.75
C PRO A 8 -18.55 6.19 -21.85
N PHE A 9 -19.61 5.40 -21.98
CA PHE A 9 -20.80 5.45 -21.12
C PHE A 9 -21.30 4.03 -20.81
N VAL A 10 -22.08 3.90 -19.74
CA VAL A 10 -22.67 2.63 -19.29
C VAL A 10 -24.17 2.63 -19.60
N GLU A 11 -24.69 1.47 -20.00
CA GLU A 11 -26.11 1.19 -20.21
C GLU A 11 -26.52 0.01 -19.32
N LYS A 12 -27.36 0.28 -18.33
CA LYS A 12 -27.89 -0.72 -17.39
C LYS A 12 -29.36 -1.02 -17.71
N PRO A 13 -29.81 -2.29 -17.65
CA PRO A 13 -31.23 -2.60 -17.61
C PRO A 13 -31.91 -1.87 -16.44
N VAL A 14 -33.20 -1.52 -16.59
CA VAL A 14 -33.98 -0.94 -15.48
C VAL A 14 -34.30 -1.95 -14.38
N ASP A 15 -34.27 -3.25 -14.71
CA ASP A 15 -34.39 -4.33 -13.75
C ASP A 15 -33.05 -4.56 -13.06
N GLY A 16 -32.99 -4.37 -11.74
CA GLY A 16 -31.78 -4.54 -10.95
C GLY A 16 -31.29 -5.99 -10.86
N ASP A 17 -32.15 -6.97 -11.15
CA ASP A 17 -31.75 -8.38 -11.20
C ASP A 17 -31.17 -8.79 -12.57
N ASP A 18 -31.30 -7.96 -13.60
CA ASP A 18 -30.63 -8.14 -14.89
C ASP A 18 -29.22 -7.52 -14.88
N HIS A 19 -28.23 -8.40 -14.86
CA HIS A 19 -26.83 -8.04 -14.77
C HIS A 19 -26.16 -7.86 -16.15
N SER A 20 -26.92 -7.82 -17.25
CA SER A 20 -26.43 -7.56 -18.61
C SER A 20 -26.17 -6.07 -18.82
N ILE A 21 -25.06 -5.60 -18.24
CA ILE A 21 -24.64 -4.19 -18.26
C ILE A 21 -23.66 -3.97 -19.43
N MET A 22 -23.90 -2.95 -20.24
CA MET A 22 -23.07 -2.67 -21.41
C MET A 22 -22.24 -1.40 -21.22
N ILE A 23 -21.00 -1.42 -21.70
CA ILE A 23 -20.11 -0.26 -21.71
C ILE A 23 -19.67 0.00 -23.14
N TYR A 24 -19.98 1.18 -23.69
CA TYR A 24 -19.68 1.51 -25.08
C TYR A 24 -18.46 2.41 -25.17
N TYR A 25 -17.43 2.03 -25.93
CA TYR A 25 -16.17 2.77 -26.01
C TYR A 25 -16.10 3.74 -27.20
N PRO A 26 -15.36 4.86 -27.06
CA PRO A 26 -15.23 5.85 -28.13
C PRO A 26 -14.37 5.31 -29.28
N SER A 27 -14.62 5.80 -30.49
CA SER A 27 -13.84 5.41 -31.67
C SER A 27 -12.35 5.73 -31.54
N SER A 28 -11.98 6.77 -30.78
CA SER A 28 -10.59 7.12 -30.47
C SER A 28 -9.85 6.04 -29.68
N ALA A 29 -10.57 5.16 -28.97
CA ALA A 29 -10.03 4.02 -28.22
C ALA A 29 -10.26 2.68 -28.95
N GLY A 30 -10.60 2.70 -30.25
CA GLY A 30 -10.88 1.50 -31.06
C GLY A 30 -12.37 1.15 -31.17
N GLY A 31 -13.25 1.83 -30.41
CA GLY A 31 -14.69 1.55 -30.41
C GLY A 31 -15.03 0.22 -29.74
N GLY A 32 -16.18 -0.36 -30.12
CA GLY A 32 -16.70 -1.59 -29.53
C GLY A 32 -17.51 -1.38 -28.25
N MET A 33 -17.92 -2.50 -27.67
CA MET A 33 -18.75 -2.58 -26.47
C MET A 33 -18.26 -3.71 -25.58
N LYS A 34 -18.29 -3.51 -24.27
CA LYS A 34 -18.04 -4.57 -23.28
C LYS A 34 -19.33 -4.92 -22.56
N GLU A 35 -19.71 -6.20 -22.61
CA GLU A 35 -20.85 -6.75 -21.90
C GLU A 35 -20.36 -7.32 -20.58
N LEU A 36 -20.91 -6.84 -19.48
CA LEU A 36 -20.76 -7.42 -18.15
C LEU A 36 -21.92 -8.40 -17.94
N PHE A 37 -21.64 -9.49 -17.24
CA PHE A 37 -22.65 -10.49 -16.91
C PHE A 37 -22.34 -11.15 -15.58
N ARG A 38 -23.37 -11.79 -14.99
CA ARG A 38 -23.21 -12.60 -13.79
C ARG A 38 -22.15 -13.67 -14.04
N LYS A 39 -21.18 -13.77 -13.13
CA LYS A 39 -19.98 -14.60 -13.31
C LYS A 39 -20.31 -16.03 -13.74
N VAL A 40 -19.71 -16.45 -14.86
CA VAL A 40 -19.75 -17.83 -15.36
C VAL A 40 -18.31 -18.35 -15.39
N GLY A 41 -17.99 -19.29 -14.49
CA GLY A 41 -16.64 -19.81 -14.31
C GLY A 41 -15.63 -18.71 -13.92
N ASN A 42 -14.69 -18.39 -14.81
CA ASN A 42 -13.65 -17.38 -14.61
C ASN A 42 -13.92 -16.07 -15.36
N ARG A 43 -15.09 -15.93 -16.01
CA ARG A 43 -15.44 -14.72 -16.76
C ARG A 43 -16.54 -13.92 -16.08
N SER A 44 -16.42 -12.60 -16.14
CA SER A 44 -17.39 -11.61 -15.64
C SER A 44 -17.75 -10.54 -16.68
N SER A 45 -17.09 -10.55 -17.84
CA SER A 45 -17.44 -9.71 -18.98
C SER A 45 -16.84 -10.27 -20.27
N GLU A 46 -17.30 -9.78 -21.42
CA GLU A 46 -16.77 -10.07 -22.74
C GLU A 46 -16.72 -8.79 -23.60
N PHE A 47 -15.72 -8.67 -24.47
CA PHE A 47 -15.56 -7.50 -25.34
C PHE A 47 -15.95 -7.83 -26.78
N HIS A 48 -16.79 -6.98 -27.36
CA HIS A 48 -17.34 -7.11 -28.69
C HIS A 48 -16.89 -5.91 -29.56
N PRO A 49 -15.85 -6.06 -30.40
CA PRO A 49 -15.28 -4.94 -31.16
C PRO A 49 -16.23 -4.37 -32.24
N GLU A 50 -17.12 -5.21 -32.77
CA GLU A 50 -18.04 -4.84 -33.85
C GLU A 50 -19.30 -4.12 -33.35
N VAL A 51 -19.62 -4.26 -32.05
CA VAL A 51 -20.85 -3.70 -31.48
C VAL A 51 -20.60 -2.26 -31.06
N ARG A 52 -21.28 -1.30 -31.72
CA ARG A 52 -21.08 0.14 -31.48
C ARG A 52 -22.36 0.91 -31.19
N ARG A 53 -23.52 0.27 -31.31
CA ARG A 53 -24.85 0.86 -31.13
C ARG A 53 -25.50 0.33 -29.86
N VAL A 54 -26.26 1.20 -29.20
CA VAL A 54 -27.05 0.87 -28.01
C VAL A 54 -28.16 -0.13 -28.32
N ARG A 55 -28.61 -0.85 -27.29
CA ARG A 55 -29.79 -1.73 -27.39
C ARG A 55 -31.03 -0.90 -27.71
N ARG A 56 -31.98 -1.51 -28.44
CA ARG A 56 -33.21 -0.84 -28.93
C ARG A 56 -34.50 -1.40 -28.38
N GLU A 57 -34.44 -2.56 -27.72
CA GLU A 57 -35.58 -3.26 -27.17
C GLU A 57 -35.47 -3.28 -25.65
N GLY A 58 -36.46 -2.73 -24.93
CA GLY A 58 -36.43 -2.61 -23.48
C GLY A 58 -36.10 -1.19 -23.00
N SER A 59 -35.98 -1.06 -21.67
CA SER A 59 -35.72 0.21 -20.99
C SER A 59 -34.38 0.16 -20.28
N TYR A 60 -33.63 1.25 -20.38
CA TYR A 60 -32.27 1.32 -19.88
C TYR A 60 -31.97 2.64 -19.16
N ILE A 61 -31.05 2.57 -18.20
CA ILE A 61 -30.43 3.71 -17.55
C ILE A 61 -29.07 3.94 -18.22
N TYR A 62 -28.84 5.16 -18.69
CA TYR A 62 -27.55 5.59 -19.23
C TYR A 62 -26.82 6.46 -18.20
N GLU A 63 -25.57 6.13 -17.91
CA GLU A 63 -24.74 6.86 -16.95
C GLU A 63 -23.33 7.07 -17.50
N GLU A 64 -22.64 8.09 -16.98
CA GLU A 64 -21.24 8.36 -17.32
C GLU A 64 -20.35 7.20 -16.84
N PHE A 65 -19.37 6.83 -17.65
CA PHE A 65 -18.40 5.83 -17.26
C PHE A 65 -17.35 6.43 -16.31
N MET A 66 -17.20 5.84 -15.12
CA MET A 66 -16.27 6.32 -14.10
C MET A 66 -14.95 5.51 -14.12
N PRO A 67 -13.79 6.12 -14.43
CA PRO A 67 -12.52 5.42 -14.43
C PRO A 67 -11.99 5.17 -13.00
N THR A 68 -12.19 3.95 -12.47
CA THR A 68 -11.81 3.58 -11.09
C THR A 68 -10.40 2.99 -10.93
N GLY A 69 -9.57 3.03 -11.97
CA GLY A 69 -8.26 2.38 -11.95
C GLY A 69 -8.32 0.84 -11.88
N GLY A 70 -9.47 0.24 -12.22
CA GLY A 70 -9.62 -1.21 -12.40
C GLY A 70 -10.04 -1.98 -11.15
N THR A 71 -10.55 -1.31 -10.13
CA THR A 71 -11.10 -1.95 -8.93
C THR A 71 -12.46 -1.41 -8.56
N ASP A 72 -13.34 -2.29 -8.07
CA ASP A 72 -14.66 -1.92 -7.57
C ASP A 72 -14.68 -2.16 -6.06
N VAL A 73 -15.18 -1.18 -5.28
CA VAL A 73 -15.31 -1.30 -3.83
C VAL A 73 -16.69 -1.83 -3.50
N LYS A 74 -16.77 -2.96 -2.79
CA LYS A 74 -18.02 -3.51 -2.27
C LYS A 74 -18.12 -3.19 -0.79
N VAL A 75 -19.25 -2.61 -0.38
CA VAL A 75 -19.52 -2.19 0.99
C VAL A 75 -20.69 -2.98 1.55
N TYR A 76 -20.59 -3.39 2.81
CA TYR A 76 -21.56 -4.21 3.52
C TYR A 76 -21.86 -3.59 4.88
N THR A 77 -23.06 -3.05 5.06
CA THR A 77 -23.51 -2.47 6.32
C THR A 77 -24.10 -3.52 7.23
N VAL A 78 -24.00 -3.29 8.54
CA VAL A 78 -24.78 -4.00 9.56
C VAL A 78 -25.28 -2.95 10.55
N GLY A 79 -26.48 -2.43 10.32
CA GLY A 79 -26.99 -1.25 11.01
C GLY A 79 -26.31 0.05 10.54
N THR A 80 -26.69 1.16 11.17
CA THR A 80 -26.30 2.51 10.75
C THR A 80 -24.94 2.95 11.28
N GLU A 81 -24.18 2.06 11.92
CA GLU A 81 -22.93 2.42 12.58
C GLU A 81 -21.81 1.44 12.24
N TYR A 82 -22.02 0.48 11.34
CA TYR A 82 -21.01 -0.49 10.92
C TYR A 82 -21.03 -0.67 9.40
N ALA A 83 -19.85 -0.58 8.77
CA ALA A 83 -19.65 -0.93 7.38
C ALA A 83 -18.31 -1.65 7.17
N HIS A 84 -18.35 -2.79 6.49
CA HIS A 84 -17.18 -3.50 5.99
C HIS A 84 -16.98 -3.19 4.51
N ALA A 85 -15.74 -2.99 4.06
CA ALA A 85 -15.45 -2.74 2.64
C ALA A 85 -14.29 -3.59 2.12
N GLU A 86 -14.47 -4.12 0.91
CA GLU A 86 -13.49 -4.92 0.18
C GLU A 86 -13.51 -4.53 -1.29
N ALA A 87 -12.33 -4.34 -1.89
CA ALA A 87 -12.18 -4.12 -3.32
C ALA A 87 -11.98 -5.45 -4.06
N ARG A 88 -12.47 -5.50 -5.28
CA ARG A 88 -12.24 -6.60 -6.23
C ARG A 88 -11.76 -6.04 -7.55
N LYS A 89 -11.19 -6.89 -8.41
CA LYS A 89 -10.87 -6.50 -9.79
C LYS A 89 -12.17 -6.15 -10.50
N SER A 90 -12.20 -4.98 -11.12
CA SER A 90 -13.34 -4.54 -11.89
C SER A 90 -13.54 -5.45 -13.12
N PRO A 91 -14.77 -5.88 -13.43
CA PRO A 91 -15.03 -6.68 -14.63
C PRO A 91 -14.68 -5.89 -15.90
N VAL A 92 -14.64 -4.55 -15.83
CA VAL A 92 -14.32 -3.67 -16.96
C VAL A 92 -12.89 -3.83 -17.48
N VAL A 93 -11.96 -4.40 -16.70
CA VAL A 93 -10.54 -4.54 -17.10
C VAL A 93 -10.39 -5.54 -18.25
N ASP A 94 -10.37 -6.84 -17.95
CA ASP A 94 -10.22 -7.92 -18.96
C ASP A 94 -11.34 -8.97 -18.85
N GLY A 95 -12.27 -8.81 -17.89
CA GLY A 95 -13.32 -9.78 -17.63
C GLY A 95 -12.86 -11.07 -16.96
N VAL A 96 -11.57 -11.23 -16.63
CA VAL A 96 -11.04 -12.43 -15.98
C VAL A 96 -11.06 -12.24 -14.46
N VAL A 97 -11.77 -13.14 -13.79
CA VAL A 97 -11.86 -13.19 -12.33
C VAL A 97 -10.52 -13.65 -11.76
N MET A 98 -9.87 -12.79 -10.97
CA MET A 98 -8.65 -13.17 -10.25
C MET A 98 -8.99 -14.12 -9.10
N ARG A 99 -8.34 -15.29 -9.08
CA ARG A 99 -8.50 -16.29 -8.03
C ARG A 99 -7.19 -16.52 -7.30
N ASN A 100 -7.28 -16.79 -6.01
CA ASN A 100 -6.16 -17.23 -5.19
C ASN A 100 -5.87 -18.73 -5.46
N PRO A 101 -4.79 -19.30 -4.90
CA PRO A 101 -4.46 -20.72 -5.06
C PRO A 101 -5.57 -21.68 -4.62
N ASP A 102 -6.43 -21.27 -3.69
CA ASP A 102 -7.60 -22.04 -3.22
C ASP A 102 -8.83 -21.91 -4.13
N GLY A 103 -8.70 -21.25 -5.28
CA GLY A 103 -9.79 -21.01 -6.23
C GLY A 103 -10.80 -19.95 -5.80
N LYS A 104 -10.59 -19.26 -4.68
CA LYS A 104 -11.46 -18.16 -4.21
C LYS A 104 -11.12 -16.86 -4.93
N GLU A 105 -12.14 -16.05 -5.22
CA GLU A 105 -11.92 -14.73 -5.81
C GLU A 105 -11.07 -13.84 -4.88
N VAL A 106 -10.04 -13.20 -5.44
CA VAL A 106 -9.13 -12.32 -4.71
C VAL A 106 -9.88 -11.04 -4.30
N ARG A 107 -9.72 -10.66 -3.03
CA ARG A 107 -10.30 -9.45 -2.46
C ARG A 107 -9.22 -8.66 -1.74
N TYR A 108 -9.35 -7.35 -1.78
CA TYR A 108 -8.43 -6.43 -1.15
C TYR A 108 -9.15 -5.63 -0.07
N PRO A 109 -8.61 -5.51 1.13
CA PRO A 109 -9.25 -4.72 2.17
C PRO A 109 -9.27 -3.24 1.80
N VAL A 110 -10.39 -2.57 2.12
CA VAL A 110 -10.58 -1.15 1.84
C VAL A 110 -10.97 -0.44 3.14
N LEU A 111 -10.25 0.64 3.45
CA LEU A 111 -10.70 1.58 4.48
C LEU A 111 -11.61 2.61 3.82
N LEU A 112 -12.82 2.73 4.34
CA LEU A 112 -13.76 3.77 3.92
C LEU A 112 -13.33 5.11 4.53
N THR A 113 -13.34 6.14 3.70
CA THR A 113 -13.18 7.53 4.14
C THR A 113 -14.38 7.96 5.00
N PRO A 114 -14.26 9.03 5.80
CA PRO A 114 -15.39 9.57 6.56
C PRO A 114 -16.62 9.87 5.71
N THR A 115 -16.42 10.37 4.49
CA THR A 115 -17.51 10.64 3.54
C THR A 115 -18.20 9.35 3.09
N GLU A 116 -17.44 8.31 2.76
CA GLU A 116 -18.02 7.01 2.34
C GLU A 116 -18.70 6.28 3.49
N LYS A 117 -18.20 6.46 4.71
CA LYS A 117 -18.85 6.00 5.95
C LYS A 117 -20.22 6.68 6.12
N GLN A 118 -20.29 7.99 5.90
CA GLN A 118 -21.55 8.72 5.91
C GLN A 118 -22.49 8.26 4.76
N MET A 119 -21.98 8.03 3.55
CA MET A 119 -22.77 7.43 2.45
C MET A 119 -23.33 6.06 2.85
N SER A 120 -22.53 5.22 3.50
CA SER A 120 -22.94 3.89 3.97
C SER A 120 -24.09 3.98 4.97
N ARG A 121 -24.04 4.97 5.88
CA ARG A 121 -25.12 5.29 6.82
C ARG A 121 -26.40 5.70 6.09
N GLU A 122 -26.28 6.61 5.13
CA GLU A 122 -27.39 7.13 4.34
C GLU A 122 -28.07 6.04 3.51
N VAL A 123 -27.31 5.16 2.87
CA VAL A 123 -27.84 4.00 2.14
C VAL A 123 -28.63 3.08 3.08
N CYS A 124 -28.09 2.74 4.24
CA CYS A 124 -28.79 1.90 5.23
C CYS A 124 -30.13 2.51 5.66
N ILE A 125 -30.16 3.82 5.92
CA ILE A 125 -31.38 4.55 6.34
C ILE A 125 -32.38 4.68 5.19
N ALA A 126 -31.93 5.12 4.02
CA ALA A 126 -32.78 5.40 2.86
C ALA A 126 -33.52 4.15 2.38
N PHE A 127 -32.82 3.01 2.30
CA PHE A 127 -33.39 1.74 1.87
C PHE A 127 -34.05 0.94 3.00
N ARG A 128 -33.91 1.41 4.26
CA ARG A 128 -34.39 0.71 5.47
C ARG A 128 -33.88 -0.74 5.57
N GLN A 129 -32.65 -0.97 5.12
CA GLN A 129 -31.99 -2.27 5.16
C GLN A 129 -30.80 -2.19 6.10
N ALA A 130 -30.92 -2.81 7.29
CA ALA A 130 -29.83 -2.84 8.26
C ALA A 130 -28.62 -3.61 7.74
N VAL A 131 -28.86 -4.80 7.21
CA VAL A 131 -27.87 -5.60 6.49
C VAL A 131 -28.02 -5.24 5.02
N CYS A 132 -27.06 -4.48 4.47
CA CYS A 132 -27.15 -3.98 3.10
C CYS A 132 -25.79 -4.05 2.40
N GLY A 133 -25.75 -4.60 1.19
CA GLY A 133 -24.61 -4.56 0.29
C GLY A 133 -24.80 -3.51 -0.79
N PHE A 134 -23.75 -2.75 -1.10
CA PHE A 134 -23.75 -1.80 -2.21
C PHE A 134 -22.35 -1.64 -2.81
N ASP A 135 -22.29 -1.16 -4.05
CA ASP A 135 -21.05 -0.96 -4.79
C ASP A 135 -20.69 0.52 -4.89
N LEU A 136 -19.40 0.79 -4.75
CA LEU A 136 -18.85 2.13 -4.70
C LEU A 136 -17.67 2.26 -5.68
N LEU A 137 -17.71 3.32 -6.48
CA LEU A 137 -16.69 3.68 -7.45
C LEU A 137 -15.90 4.88 -6.92
N ARG A 138 -14.58 4.72 -6.77
CA ARG A 138 -13.66 5.81 -6.43
C ARG A 138 -13.07 6.40 -7.70
N CYS A 139 -13.32 7.67 -7.96
CA CYS A 139 -12.87 8.37 -9.16
C CYS A 139 -12.52 9.82 -8.83
N GLU A 140 -11.31 10.26 -9.21
CA GLU A 140 -10.86 11.65 -9.06
C GLU A 140 -11.04 12.24 -7.64
N GLY A 141 -10.74 11.44 -6.61
CA GLY A 141 -10.86 11.85 -5.21
C GLY A 141 -12.30 11.92 -4.68
N ARG A 142 -13.29 11.48 -5.47
CA ARG A 142 -14.69 11.35 -5.08
C ARG A 142 -15.13 9.89 -5.10
N SER A 143 -16.26 9.63 -4.45
CA SER A 143 -16.85 8.30 -4.33
C SER A 143 -18.32 8.34 -4.75
N TYR A 144 -18.74 7.36 -5.53
CA TYR A 144 -20.07 7.27 -6.13
C TYR A 144 -20.67 5.90 -5.88
N VAL A 145 -21.89 5.85 -5.34
CA VAL A 145 -22.65 4.59 -5.23
C VAL A 145 -23.24 4.29 -6.60
N CYS A 146 -22.94 3.10 -7.16
CA CYS A 146 -23.39 2.72 -8.50
C CYS A 146 -24.40 1.57 -8.52
N ASP A 147 -24.54 0.84 -7.40
CA ASP A 147 -25.47 -0.27 -7.24
C ASP A 147 -25.78 -0.52 -5.75
N VAL A 148 -27.03 -0.85 -5.42
CA VAL A 148 -27.49 -1.16 -4.05
C VAL A 148 -28.26 -2.48 -4.09
N ASN A 149 -27.66 -3.52 -3.52
CA ASN A 149 -28.12 -4.91 -3.63
C ASN A 149 -29.08 -5.34 -2.51
N GLY A 150 -29.25 -4.56 -1.45
CA GLY A 150 -30.04 -4.97 -0.28
C GLY A 150 -29.32 -6.06 0.54
N TRP A 151 -30.06 -7.04 1.06
CA TRP A 151 -29.52 -8.02 2.03
C TRP A 151 -28.32 -8.80 1.50
N SER A 152 -27.13 -8.53 2.03
CA SER A 152 -25.89 -9.16 1.60
C SER A 152 -24.88 -9.30 2.74
N PHE A 153 -24.28 -10.48 2.86
CA PHE A 153 -23.20 -10.76 3.81
C PHE A 153 -21.86 -10.92 3.10
N VAL A 154 -20.81 -10.45 3.77
CA VAL A 154 -19.42 -10.74 3.37
C VAL A 154 -19.20 -12.24 3.49
N LYS A 155 -18.50 -12.83 2.52
CA LYS A 155 -18.18 -14.26 2.52
C LYS A 155 -16.72 -14.49 2.85
N ASN A 156 -16.43 -15.56 3.58
CA ASN A 156 -15.08 -15.99 3.98
C ASN A 156 -14.36 -15.00 4.90
N SER A 157 -15.08 -14.26 5.73
CA SER A 157 -14.47 -13.40 6.76
C SER A 157 -15.06 -13.77 8.12
N TYR A 158 -14.33 -14.60 8.88
CA TYR A 158 -14.72 -14.95 10.26
C TYR A 158 -14.89 -13.72 11.13
N LYS A 159 -14.05 -12.71 10.91
CA LYS A 159 -14.13 -11.43 11.61
C LYS A 159 -15.43 -10.68 11.33
N TYR A 160 -15.86 -10.63 10.06
CA TYR A 160 -17.15 -10.04 9.72
C TYR A 160 -18.31 -10.80 10.38
N TYR A 161 -18.25 -12.14 10.42
CA TYR A 161 -19.29 -12.92 11.07
C TYR A 161 -19.41 -12.60 12.57
N ASP A 162 -18.27 -12.54 13.28
CA ASP A 162 -18.22 -12.13 14.68
C ASP A 162 -18.83 -10.73 14.88
N ASP A 163 -18.40 -9.75 14.07
CA ASP A 163 -18.86 -8.37 14.18
C ASP A 163 -20.35 -8.23 13.86
N ALA A 164 -20.80 -8.82 12.76
CA ALA A 164 -22.19 -8.78 12.34
C ALA A 164 -23.10 -9.40 13.40
N ALA A 165 -22.69 -10.53 13.99
CA ALA A 165 -23.40 -11.17 15.09
C ALA A 165 -23.49 -10.25 16.31
N CYS A 166 -22.40 -9.60 16.71
CA CYS A 166 -22.39 -8.62 17.81
C CYS A 166 -23.35 -7.45 17.56
N VAL A 167 -23.30 -6.86 16.36
CA VAL A 167 -24.12 -5.69 16.04
C VAL A 167 -25.60 -6.06 15.94
N LEU A 168 -25.94 -7.15 15.24
CA LEU A 168 -27.32 -7.64 15.13
C LEU A 168 -27.89 -8.01 16.50
N ARG A 169 -27.11 -8.70 17.34
CA ARG A 169 -27.50 -9.02 18.72
C ARG A 169 -27.82 -7.76 19.51
N LYS A 170 -26.95 -6.74 19.43
CA LYS A 170 -27.20 -5.45 20.08
C LYS A 170 -28.49 -4.80 19.57
N MET A 171 -28.70 -4.76 18.25
CA MET A 171 -29.91 -4.19 17.66
C MET A 171 -31.19 -4.90 18.14
N PHE A 172 -31.17 -6.23 18.22
CA PHE A 172 -32.30 -7.00 18.73
C PHE A 172 -32.55 -6.75 20.22
N LEU A 173 -31.49 -6.69 21.04
CA LEU A 173 -31.60 -6.35 22.45
C LEU A 173 -32.14 -4.93 22.64
N ASP A 174 -31.59 -3.94 21.94
CA ASP A 174 -32.09 -2.55 22.01
C ASP A 174 -33.58 -2.47 21.64
N ALA A 175 -34.03 -3.25 20.65
CA ALA A 175 -35.42 -3.25 20.19
C ALA A 175 -36.39 -4.05 21.08
N LYS A 176 -35.95 -5.14 21.72
CA LYS A 176 -36.84 -6.07 22.44
C LYS A 176 -36.60 -6.17 23.94
N ALA A 177 -35.40 -5.88 24.40
CA ALA A 177 -35.01 -5.94 25.81
C ALA A 177 -33.93 -4.88 26.13
N PRO A 178 -34.24 -3.58 26.02
CA PRO A 178 -33.24 -2.51 26.19
C PRO A 178 -32.59 -2.54 27.57
N HIS A 179 -33.32 -3.00 28.59
CA HIS A 179 -32.81 -3.22 29.95
C HIS A 179 -31.67 -4.26 30.01
N LEU A 180 -31.62 -5.22 29.08
CA LEU A 180 -30.53 -6.21 28.96
C LEU A 180 -29.37 -5.72 28.10
N SER A 181 -29.58 -4.74 27.23
CA SER A 181 -28.54 -4.24 26.32
C SER A 181 -27.36 -3.59 27.07
N SER A 182 -27.64 -2.97 28.22
CA SER A 182 -26.62 -2.42 29.13
C SER A 182 -25.99 -3.47 30.05
N THR A 183 -26.67 -4.59 30.29
CA THR A 183 -26.24 -5.58 31.29
C THR A 183 -25.44 -6.72 30.67
N ILE A 184 -25.78 -7.14 29.45
CA ILE A 184 -25.05 -8.25 28.82
C ILE A 184 -23.89 -7.68 28.01
N PRO A 185 -22.64 -8.11 28.28
CA PRO A 185 -21.49 -7.60 27.55
C PRO A 185 -21.62 -7.85 26.05
N PRO A 186 -20.98 -6.99 25.22
CA PRO A 186 -21.03 -7.10 23.76
C PRO A 186 -20.15 -8.24 23.22
N THR A 187 -19.54 -9.05 24.10
CA THR A 187 -18.69 -10.18 23.74
C THR A 187 -19.51 -11.40 23.35
N LEU A 188 -19.00 -12.17 22.38
CA LEU A 188 -19.68 -13.37 21.91
C LEU A 188 -19.45 -14.53 22.90
N PRO A 189 -20.46 -15.38 23.17
CA PRO A 189 -20.39 -16.42 24.20
C PRO A 189 -19.23 -17.41 24.01
N TRP A 190 -18.85 -17.70 22.76
CA TRP A 190 -17.76 -18.64 22.46
C TRP A 190 -16.36 -18.06 22.64
N LYS A 191 -16.21 -16.74 22.78
CA LYS A 191 -14.91 -16.09 23.08
C LYS A 191 -14.58 -16.06 24.58
N VAL A 192 -15.50 -16.50 25.44
CA VAL A 192 -15.31 -16.56 26.90
C VAL A 192 -14.32 -17.68 27.29
N ASN A 193 -14.09 -18.66 26.41
CA ASN A 193 -13.23 -19.81 26.68
C ASN A 193 -11.79 -19.69 26.15
N GLU A 194 -11.42 -18.60 25.47
CA GLU A 194 -10.00 -18.36 25.19
C GLU A 194 -9.33 -17.89 26.48
N PRO A 195 -8.24 -18.54 26.96
CA PRO A 195 -7.52 -18.04 28.11
C PRO A 195 -6.98 -16.66 27.75
N VAL A 196 -7.64 -15.62 28.29
CA VAL A 196 -7.12 -14.26 28.30
C VAL A 196 -5.79 -14.36 29.03
N GLN A 197 -4.68 -14.30 28.29
CA GLN A 197 -3.40 -14.10 28.95
C GLN A 197 -3.57 -12.85 29.81
N PRO A 198 -3.17 -12.87 31.09
CA PRO A 198 -3.16 -11.68 31.91
C PRO A 198 -2.07 -10.76 31.36
N SER A 199 -2.36 -10.07 30.26
CA SER A 199 -1.61 -8.90 29.87
C SER A 199 -2.02 -7.84 30.86
N GLU A 200 -1.07 -7.40 31.68
CA GLU A 200 -1.09 -6.04 32.18
C GLU A 200 -1.48 -5.17 30.99
N GLY A 201 -2.69 -4.61 31.01
CA GLY A 201 -3.02 -3.55 30.07
C GLY A 201 -1.92 -2.49 30.20
N LEU A 202 -1.84 -1.56 29.25
CA LEU A 202 -1.15 -0.30 29.55
C LEU A 202 -1.94 0.50 30.62
N THR A 203 -2.20 -0.09 31.78
CA THR A 203 -2.37 0.65 33.01
C THR A 203 -1.02 1.22 33.37
N ARG A 204 -1.01 2.55 33.51
CA ARG A 204 -0.14 3.26 34.44
C ARG A 204 1.34 3.19 34.06
N GLN A 205 1.76 4.17 33.27
CA GLN A 205 3.17 4.59 33.27
C GLN A 205 3.65 4.77 34.73
N GLY A 206 4.93 4.66 35.07
CA GLY A 206 5.95 5.56 34.53
C GLY A 206 5.66 7.06 34.76
N SER A 207 4.50 7.42 35.32
CA SER A 207 4.06 8.79 35.60
C SER A 207 3.32 8.78 36.95
N GLY A 208 4.03 9.16 38.01
CA GLY A 208 3.53 9.19 39.38
C GLY A 208 2.52 10.31 39.67
N ILE A 209 1.45 10.42 38.87
CA ILE A 209 0.32 11.30 39.16
C ILE A 209 -0.95 10.46 39.11
N ILE A 210 -1.46 10.14 40.30
CA ILE A 210 -2.73 9.45 40.51
C ILE A 210 -3.85 10.45 40.19
N GLY A 211 -4.22 10.55 38.92
CA GLY A 211 -5.47 11.16 38.49
C GLY A 211 -6.53 10.07 38.36
N THR A 212 -7.62 10.17 39.12
CA THR A 212 -8.87 9.49 38.79
C THR A 212 -9.32 9.99 37.42
N PHE A 213 -9.26 9.16 36.37
CA PHE A 213 -10.00 9.42 35.13
C PHE A 213 -11.48 9.52 35.54
N GLY A 214 -11.97 10.75 35.63
CA GLY A 214 -13.37 11.02 35.90
C GLY A 214 -14.22 10.59 34.73
N GLN A 215 -15.55 10.64 34.89
CA GLN A 215 -16.54 10.46 33.81
C GLN A 215 -16.42 11.52 32.67
N SER A 216 -15.29 12.22 32.54
CA SER A 216 -15.11 13.46 31.77
C SER A 216 -13.92 13.47 30.80
N GLU A 217 -13.11 12.41 30.71
CA GLU A 217 -11.96 12.36 29.79
C GLU A 217 -12.23 11.40 28.62
N GLU A 218 -12.13 11.92 27.39
CA GLU A 218 -12.42 11.19 26.15
C GLU A 218 -11.12 11.00 25.35
N LEU A 219 -10.83 9.76 24.92
CA LEU A 219 -9.71 9.47 24.03
C LEU A 219 -9.93 10.17 22.67
N ARG A 220 -9.14 11.21 22.39
CA ARG A 220 -9.25 11.99 21.14
C ARG A 220 -8.50 11.35 19.97
N CYS A 221 -7.28 10.89 20.19
CA CYS A 221 -6.46 10.26 19.15
C CYS A 221 -5.39 9.34 19.74
N VAL A 222 -4.96 8.36 18.94
CA VAL A 222 -3.79 7.53 19.22
C VAL A 222 -2.75 7.81 18.13
N ILE A 223 -1.58 8.29 18.54
CA ILE A 223 -0.43 8.50 17.64
C ILE A 223 0.62 7.45 17.99
N ALA A 224 1.00 6.64 17.02
CA ALA A 224 1.98 5.57 17.20
C ALA A 224 3.18 5.79 16.27
N VAL A 225 4.38 5.85 16.85
CA VAL A 225 5.63 5.89 16.09
C VAL A 225 6.29 4.53 16.18
N ILE A 226 6.40 3.85 15.04
CA ILE A 226 6.84 2.46 14.98
C ILE A 226 8.12 2.36 14.14
N ARG A 227 9.16 1.75 14.72
CA ARG A 227 10.38 1.41 13.98
C ARG A 227 10.13 0.17 13.11
N HIS A 228 10.82 0.09 11.97
CA HIS A 228 10.80 -1.12 11.14
C HIS A 228 11.17 -2.38 11.94
N GLY A 229 10.60 -3.52 11.57
CA GLY A 229 10.94 -4.83 12.14
C GLY A 229 12.36 -5.29 11.79
N ASP A 230 12.72 -6.49 12.24
CA ASP A 230 14.02 -7.11 11.96
C ASP A 230 14.38 -7.10 10.46
N ARG A 231 15.65 -6.83 10.17
CA ARG A 231 16.16 -6.65 8.80
C ARG A 231 17.51 -7.30 8.62
N THR A 232 17.81 -7.71 7.40
CA THR A 232 19.14 -8.20 7.06
C THR A 232 20.20 -7.11 7.31
N PRO A 233 21.45 -7.48 7.64
CA PRO A 233 22.53 -6.51 7.79
C PRO A 233 22.64 -5.63 6.54
N LYS A 234 22.82 -4.32 6.76
CA LYS A 234 23.05 -3.38 5.65
C LYS A 234 24.54 -3.35 5.38
N GLN A 235 24.92 -3.69 4.16
CA GLN A 235 26.31 -3.71 3.73
C GLN A 235 26.62 -2.50 2.86
N LYS A 236 27.88 -2.08 2.86
CA LYS A 236 28.37 -0.97 2.05
C LYS A 236 29.69 -1.37 1.39
N VAL A 237 29.81 -1.14 0.09
CA VAL A 237 31.06 -1.26 -0.66
C VAL A 237 31.43 0.13 -1.14
N LYS A 238 32.71 0.47 -0.99
CA LYS A 238 33.28 1.72 -1.46
C LYS A 238 34.40 1.38 -2.44
N LEU A 239 34.35 1.99 -3.61
CA LEU A 239 35.32 1.80 -4.69
C LEU A 239 35.63 3.16 -5.31
N LYS A 240 36.91 3.46 -5.52
CA LYS A 240 37.30 4.59 -6.37
C LYS A 240 37.20 4.17 -7.83
N ILE A 241 36.57 5.01 -8.64
CA ILE A 241 36.34 4.78 -10.05
C ILE A 241 37.00 5.91 -10.86
N THR A 242 37.65 5.53 -11.95
CA THR A 242 38.31 6.43 -12.92
C THR A 242 37.79 6.17 -14.34
N GLU A 243 36.94 5.16 -14.51
CA GLU A 243 36.46 4.69 -15.79
C GLU A 243 35.44 5.66 -16.37
N GLU A 244 35.71 6.14 -17.59
CA GLU A 244 34.91 7.16 -18.28
C GLU A 244 33.43 6.77 -18.39
N LYS A 245 33.11 5.49 -18.57
CA LYS A 245 31.71 4.99 -18.64
C LYS A 245 30.94 5.23 -17.35
N LEU A 246 31.56 5.02 -16.19
CA LEU A 246 30.93 5.23 -14.88
C LEU A 246 30.85 6.73 -14.54
N LEU A 247 31.86 7.49 -14.93
CA LEU A 247 31.89 8.95 -14.76
C LEU A 247 30.85 9.65 -15.66
N ASN A 248 30.64 9.17 -16.87
CA ASN A 248 29.59 9.64 -17.77
C ASN A 248 28.18 9.33 -17.25
N LEU A 249 27.98 8.18 -16.58
CA LEU A 249 26.71 7.87 -15.90
C LEU A 249 26.41 8.83 -14.75
N MET A 250 27.44 9.26 -14.02
CA MET A 250 27.30 10.30 -12.99
C MET A 250 26.75 11.60 -13.62
N LEU A 251 27.39 12.09 -14.68
CA LEU A 251 26.97 13.30 -15.39
C LEU A 251 25.58 13.17 -16.01
N LYS A 252 25.24 12.00 -16.58
CA LYS A 252 23.92 11.70 -17.16
C LYS A 252 22.79 11.93 -16.16
N TYR A 253 22.97 11.50 -14.90
CA TYR A 253 21.90 11.48 -13.90
C TYR A 253 21.92 12.65 -12.91
N ASN A 254 22.95 13.51 -12.94
CA ASN A 254 22.99 14.76 -12.15
C ASN A 254 22.82 16.05 -12.98
N GLY A 255 22.49 15.91 -14.27
CA GLY A 255 22.27 17.04 -15.17
C GLY A 255 23.57 17.72 -15.63
N GLY A 256 24.64 16.95 -15.83
CA GLY A 256 25.91 17.43 -16.36
C GLY A 256 26.73 18.26 -15.36
N ARG A 257 26.50 18.09 -14.05
CA ARG A 257 27.17 18.86 -13.00
C ARG A 257 28.39 18.11 -12.47
N PRO A 258 29.63 18.51 -12.78
CA PRO A 258 30.81 17.68 -12.51
C PRO A 258 31.15 17.53 -11.02
N ARG A 259 30.72 18.49 -10.20
CA ARG A 259 31.03 18.57 -8.77
C ARG A 259 29.90 18.08 -7.86
N SER A 260 28.74 17.72 -8.40
CA SER A 260 27.61 17.25 -7.58
C SER A 260 27.56 15.73 -7.47
N GLU A 261 27.19 15.22 -6.29
CA GLU A 261 26.96 13.79 -6.12
C GLU A 261 25.73 13.31 -6.91
N THR A 262 25.81 12.08 -7.40
CA THR A 262 24.68 11.40 -8.06
C THR A 262 24.18 10.26 -7.19
N LYS A 263 22.87 10.16 -6.99
CA LYS A 263 22.22 9.06 -6.25
C LYS A 263 21.38 8.24 -7.21
N LEU A 264 21.79 7.01 -7.47
CA LEU A 264 21.07 6.05 -8.30
C LEU A 264 20.18 5.18 -7.40
N LYS A 265 18.87 5.23 -7.60
CA LYS A 265 17.84 4.49 -6.84
C LYS A 265 16.86 3.72 -7.74
N SER A 266 16.57 4.21 -8.95
CA SER A 266 15.55 3.59 -9.81
C SER A 266 16.06 2.35 -10.54
N ALA A 267 15.15 1.48 -10.99
CA ALA A 267 15.51 0.28 -11.75
C ALA A 267 16.34 0.61 -12.99
N VAL A 268 15.91 1.62 -13.76
CA VAL A 268 16.60 2.09 -14.98
C VAL A 268 18.01 2.59 -14.66
N GLN A 269 18.15 3.41 -13.61
CA GLN A 269 19.44 3.95 -13.18
C GLN A 269 20.43 2.84 -12.76
N LEU A 270 19.94 1.85 -12.02
CA LEU A 270 20.77 0.74 -11.56
C LEU A 270 21.08 -0.25 -12.69
N GLN A 271 20.19 -0.40 -13.67
CA GLN A 271 20.41 -1.20 -14.87
C GLN A 271 21.51 -0.60 -15.74
N ASP A 272 21.45 0.71 -16.01
CA ASP A 272 22.51 1.41 -16.74
C ASP A 272 23.89 1.22 -16.07
N LEU A 273 23.95 1.33 -14.74
CA LEU A 273 25.17 1.11 -13.97
C LEU A 273 25.66 -0.34 -14.05
N LEU A 274 24.74 -1.31 -13.97
CA LEU A 274 25.06 -2.72 -14.11
C LEU A 274 25.64 -3.00 -15.50
N ASP A 275 25.04 -2.46 -16.55
CA ASP A 275 25.51 -2.68 -17.93
C ASP A 275 26.87 -2.02 -18.18
N ALA A 276 27.12 -0.83 -17.63
CA ALA A 276 28.46 -0.25 -17.63
C ALA A 276 29.48 -1.11 -16.87
N THR A 277 29.11 -1.62 -15.69
CA THR A 277 29.98 -2.48 -14.86
C THR A 277 30.28 -3.81 -15.56
N ARG A 278 29.32 -4.41 -16.27
CA ARG A 278 29.53 -5.65 -17.05
C ARG A 278 30.59 -5.53 -18.12
N ILE A 279 30.71 -4.35 -18.74
CA ILE A 279 31.73 -4.09 -19.76
C ILE A 279 33.11 -3.92 -19.13
N LEU A 280 33.17 -3.41 -17.90
CA LEU A 280 34.42 -3.11 -17.20
C LEU A 280 35.00 -4.31 -16.44
N VAL A 281 34.18 -5.30 -16.07
CA VAL A 281 34.63 -6.50 -15.37
C VAL A 281 35.33 -7.47 -16.36
N PRO A 282 36.62 -7.80 -16.17
CA PRO A 282 37.35 -8.74 -17.04
C PRO A 282 36.75 -10.16 -16.99
N ARG A 283 36.72 -10.86 -18.14
CA ARG A 283 36.15 -12.22 -18.26
C ARG A 283 37.03 -13.34 -17.68
N THR A 284 38.32 -13.08 -17.44
CA THR A 284 39.31 -14.05 -16.96
C THR A 284 40.02 -13.53 -15.71
N ARG A 285 40.37 -14.42 -14.77
CA ARG A 285 41.23 -14.09 -13.62
C ARG A 285 42.65 -13.82 -14.15
N PRO A 286 43.28 -12.67 -13.84
CA PRO A 286 44.68 -12.45 -14.17
C PRO A 286 45.56 -13.49 -13.46
N GLY A 287 46.54 -14.05 -14.18
CA GLY A 287 47.62 -14.82 -13.58
C GLY A 287 48.55 -13.90 -12.79
N ARG A 288 49.17 -14.43 -11.72
CA ARG A 288 50.05 -13.70 -10.79
C ARG A 288 51.29 -13.13 -11.52
N GLU A 289 51.70 -11.88 -11.22
CA GLU A 289 53.02 -11.49 -10.70
C GLU A 289 53.25 -9.95 -10.69
N SER A 290 53.06 -9.27 -9.54
CA SER A 290 53.83 -8.10 -9.00
C SER A 290 52.99 -7.27 -8.01
N ASP A 291 53.63 -6.41 -7.20
CA ASP A 291 52.95 -5.59 -6.17
C ASP A 291 52.01 -4.49 -6.75
N SER A 292 52.22 -4.03 -8.00
CA SER A 292 51.30 -3.07 -8.64
C SER A 292 50.00 -3.72 -9.13
N GLU A 293 50.04 -5.04 -9.40
CA GLU A 293 48.85 -5.80 -9.77
C GLU A 293 47.93 -6.05 -8.57
N ALA A 294 48.41 -5.94 -7.33
CA ALA A 294 47.60 -6.20 -6.14
C ALA A 294 46.45 -5.18 -5.99
N GLU A 295 46.72 -3.90 -6.25
CA GLU A 295 45.69 -2.84 -6.23
C GLU A 295 44.68 -3.01 -7.37
N ASP A 296 45.15 -3.39 -8.57
CA ASP A 296 44.31 -3.64 -9.74
C ASP A 296 43.46 -4.90 -9.57
N ILE A 297 43.98 -5.94 -8.93
CA ILE A 297 43.25 -7.16 -8.58
C ILE A 297 42.17 -6.84 -7.55
N GLU A 298 42.48 -6.07 -6.50
CA GLU A 298 41.51 -5.65 -5.49
C GLU A 298 40.39 -4.78 -6.11
N HIS A 299 40.77 -3.89 -7.03
CA HIS A 299 39.82 -3.06 -7.78
C HIS A 299 38.89 -3.91 -8.64
N ALA A 300 39.45 -4.86 -9.40
CA ALA A 300 38.68 -5.80 -10.22
C ALA A 300 37.76 -6.70 -9.36
N GLU A 301 38.19 -7.13 -8.18
CA GLU A 301 37.36 -7.88 -7.24
C GLU A 301 36.20 -7.05 -6.70
N LYS A 302 36.43 -5.78 -6.33
CA LYS A 302 35.36 -4.86 -5.91
C LYS A 302 34.36 -4.61 -7.04
N LEU A 303 34.81 -4.45 -8.29
CA LEU A 303 33.92 -4.34 -9.46
C LEU A 303 33.11 -5.63 -9.70
N ARG A 304 33.73 -6.82 -9.57
CA ARG A 304 33.00 -8.10 -9.63
C ARG A 304 31.95 -8.19 -8.53
N HIS A 305 32.27 -7.74 -7.33
CA HIS A 305 31.33 -7.71 -6.21
C HIS A 305 30.15 -6.77 -6.48
N VAL A 306 30.43 -5.57 -7.01
CA VAL A 306 29.38 -4.60 -7.43
C VAL A 306 28.47 -5.23 -8.48
N LYS A 307 29.03 -5.88 -9.50
CA LYS A 307 28.27 -6.62 -10.51
C LYS A 307 27.39 -7.69 -9.88
N ALA A 308 27.95 -8.57 -9.04
CA ALA A 308 27.22 -9.65 -8.39
C ALA A 308 26.04 -9.12 -7.55
N VAL A 309 26.26 -8.07 -6.75
CA VAL A 309 25.20 -7.44 -5.95
C VAL A 309 24.12 -6.82 -6.83
N LEU A 310 24.47 -6.21 -7.97
CA LEU A 310 23.48 -5.63 -8.88
C LEU A 310 22.69 -6.69 -9.66
N GLU A 311 23.31 -7.83 -9.99
CA GLU A 311 22.69 -8.97 -10.71
C GLU A 311 21.82 -9.85 -9.80
N GLU A 312 22.13 -9.90 -8.51
CA GLU A 312 21.38 -10.69 -7.54
C GLU A 312 19.88 -10.35 -7.60
N GLY A 313 19.00 -11.35 -7.67
CA GLY A 313 17.55 -11.15 -7.78
C GLY A 313 17.03 -10.84 -9.18
N GLY A 314 17.90 -10.74 -10.21
CA GLY A 314 17.58 -10.77 -11.64
C GLY A 314 16.88 -9.53 -12.21
N HIS A 315 15.86 -9.03 -11.52
CA HIS A 315 15.12 -7.83 -11.88
C HIS A 315 15.21 -6.91 -10.67
N PHE A 316 15.38 -5.60 -10.88
CA PHE A 316 15.37 -4.61 -9.79
C PHE A 316 13.96 -4.46 -9.16
N SER A 317 13.26 -5.56 -8.89
CA SER A 317 11.99 -5.62 -8.17
C SER A 317 12.25 -5.59 -6.67
N GLY A 318 11.72 -4.58 -5.97
CA GLY A 318 11.91 -4.42 -4.52
C GLY A 318 13.25 -3.78 -4.15
N ILE A 319 13.61 -2.66 -4.78
CA ILE A 319 14.98 -2.11 -4.73
C ILE A 319 15.38 -1.62 -3.34
N TYR A 320 16.27 -2.39 -2.68
CA TYR A 320 17.01 -2.02 -1.47
C TYR A 320 18.47 -1.64 -1.77
N ARG A 321 18.76 -1.31 -3.03
CA ARG A 321 20.09 -0.95 -3.51
C ARG A 321 20.14 0.54 -3.80
N LYS A 322 21.20 1.19 -3.30
CA LYS A 322 21.47 2.60 -3.58
C LYS A 322 22.93 2.75 -3.93
N VAL A 323 23.20 3.35 -5.08
CA VAL A 323 24.56 3.75 -5.46
C VAL A 323 24.69 5.25 -5.34
N GLN A 324 25.75 5.70 -4.70
CA GLN A 324 26.12 7.11 -4.64
C GLN A 324 27.45 7.27 -5.36
N LEU A 325 27.50 8.12 -6.38
CA LEU A 325 28.73 8.51 -7.07
C LEU A 325 29.11 9.90 -6.56
N LYS A 326 30.25 10.01 -5.89
CA LYS A 326 30.75 11.28 -5.34
C LYS A 326 32.02 11.69 -6.08
N PRO A 327 32.04 12.83 -6.79
CA PRO A 327 33.25 13.28 -7.46
C PRO A 327 34.37 13.54 -6.44
N LEU A 328 35.59 13.12 -6.79
CA LEU A 328 36.80 13.33 -5.99
C LEU A 328 37.75 14.30 -6.69
N LYS A 329 37.92 14.17 -8.00
CA LYS A 329 38.79 15.03 -8.83
C LYS A 329 38.13 15.35 -10.17
N TRP A 330 38.43 16.52 -10.71
CA TRP A 330 37.93 17.02 -11.98
C TRP A 330 39.02 17.82 -12.70
N VAL A 331 38.97 17.81 -14.03
CA VAL A 331 39.86 18.55 -14.92
C VAL A 331 39.05 19.42 -15.86
N LYS A 332 39.66 20.48 -16.36
CA LYS A 332 39.07 21.31 -17.42
C LYS A 332 39.53 20.79 -18.78
N VAL A 333 38.58 20.52 -19.66
CA VAL A 333 38.82 20.03 -21.02
C VAL A 333 38.23 21.02 -22.00
N ALA A 334 38.91 21.30 -23.11
CA ALA A 334 38.34 22.12 -24.18
C ALA A 334 37.09 21.44 -24.75
N LYS A 335 36.00 22.18 -24.93
CA LYS A 335 34.77 21.61 -25.49
C LYS A 335 34.96 21.22 -26.96
N SER A 336 34.27 20.17 -27.40
CA SER A 336 34.37 19.64 -28.78
C SER A 336 33.89 20.63 -29.87
N ASN A 337 33.17 21.68 -29.49
CA ASN A 337 32.69 22.75 -30.36
C ASN A 337 33.58 24.01 -30.36
N GLY A 338 34.76 23.98 -29.74
CA GLY A 338 35.76 25.07 -29.80
C GLY A 338 35.45 26.31 -28.94
N GLU A 339 34.23 26.44 -28.41
CA GLU A 339 33.83 27.58 -27.56
C GLU A 339 33.76 27.20 -26.06
N GLY A 340 34.90 27.29 -25.40
CA GLY A 340 35.03 27.28 -23.92
C GLY A 340 35.57 25.97 -23.31
N GLU A 341 35.77 26.01 -21.99
CA GLU A 341 36.22 24.88 -21.17
C GLU A 341 35.00 24.17 -20.54
N GLU A 342 35.00 22.84 -20.51
CA GLU A 342 34.07 22.00 -19.76
C GLU A 342 34.83 21.28 -18.63
N GLU A 343 34.31 21.36 -17.41
CA GLU A 343 34.83 20.55 -16.31
C GLU A 343 34.34 19.11 -16.46
N ARG A 344 35.26 18.15 -16.40
CA ARG A 344 34.95 16.72 -16.38
C ARG A 344 35.52 16.05 -15.15
N PRO A 345 34.74 15.20 -14.46
CA PRO A 345 35.25 14.39 -13.36
C PRO A 345 36.24 13.35 -13.92
N VAL A 346 37.36 13.16 -13.24
CA VAL A 346 38.38 12.13 -13.59
C VAL A 346 38.48 11.04 -12.52
N GLU A 347 37.99 11.31 -11.32
CA GLU A 347 37.96 10.35 -10.22
C GLU A 347 36.68 10.57 -9.43
N ALA A 348 35.98 9.48 -9.09
CA ALA A 348 34.82 9.51 -8.21
C ALA A 348 34.85 8.33 -7.22
N LEU A 349 34.23 8.51 -6.05
CA LEU A 349 33.98 7.46 -5.09
C LEU A 349 32.58 6.87 -5.34
N MET A 350 32.52 5.63 -5.78
CA MET A 350 31.30 4.84 -5.82
C MET A 350 31.03 4.22 -4.45
N VAL A 351 29.84 4.47 -3.92
CA VAL A 351 29.34 3.88 -2.66
C VAL A 351 28.08 3.08 -2.96
N LEU A 352 28.22 1.76 -3.05
CA LEU A 352 27.10 0.83 -3.19
C LEU A 352 26.63 0.40 -1.80
N LYS A 353 25.36 0.65 -1.50
CA LYS A 353 24.68 0.20 -0.28
C LYS A 353 23.60 -0.81 -0.66
N TYR A 354 23.61 -1.97 0.00
CA TYR A 354 22.68 -3.08 -0.25
C TYR A 354 22.35 -3.83 1.05
N GLY A 355 21.42 -4.77 0.99
CA GLY A 355 20.85 -5.41 2.18
C GLY A 355 19.93 -4.46 2.95
N GLY A 356 19.72 -4.71 4.25
CA GLY A 356 18.71 -3.96 5.00
C GLY A 356 17.28 -4.31 4.60
N VAL A 357 17.07 -5.50 4.03
CA VAL A 357 15.77 -6.00 3.59
C VAL A 357 15.01 -6.50 4.82
N LEU A 358 13.71 -6.21 4.90
CA LEU A 358 12.86 -6.73 5.97
C LEU A 358 12.84 -8.25 5.93
N THR A 359 13.23 -8.91 7.04
CA THR A 359 13.25 -10.37 7.12
C THR A 359 11.84 -10.94 7.28
N HIS A 360 11.70 -12.25 7.13
CA HIS A 360 10.43 -12.92 7.45
C HIS A 360 10.07 -12.75 8.94
N ALA A 361 11.07 -12.81 9.83
CA ALA A 361 10.90 -12.51 11.24
C ALA A 361 10.44 -11.07 11.47
N GLY A 362 11.03 -10.09 10.79
CA GLY A 362 10.62 -8.68 10.87
C GLY A 362 9.20 -8.42 10.39
N ARG A 363 8.71 -9.17 9.39
CA ARG A 363 7.29 -9.14 8.98
C ARG A 363 6.39 -9.67 10.10
N LYS A 364 6.74 -10.81 10.68
CA LYS A 364 5.96 -11.44 11.77
C LYS A 364 5.90 -10.54 13.00
N GLN A 365 7.03 -9.94 13.40
CA GLN A 365 7.10 -8.97 14.50
C GLN A 365 6.15 -7.78 14.28
N ALA A 366 6.15 -7.20 13.08
CA ALA A 366 5.27 -6.08 12.75
C ALA A 366 3.79 -6.48 12.80
N GLU A 367 3.44 -7.66 12.27
CA GLU A 367 2.08 -8.19 12.30
C GLU A 367 1.61 -8.49 13.74
N GLU A 368 2.46 -9.09 14.56
CA GLU A 368 2.18 -9.33 15.99
C GLU A 368 2.00 -8.03 16.77
N LEU A 369 2.83 -7.01 16.50
CA LEU A 369 2.66 -5.69 17.09
C LEU A 369 1.31 -5.05 16.68
N GLY A 370 0.90 -5.19 15.42
CA GLY A 370 -0.42 -4.75 14.95
C GLY A 370 -1.55 -5.44 15.70
N ARG A 371 -1.46 -6.77 15.84
CA ARG A 371 -2.42 -7.57 16.61
C ARG A 371 -2.47 -7.16 18.08
N TYR A 372 -1.31 -6.88 18.68
CA TYR A 372 -1.22 -6.37 20.04
C TYR A 372 -1.90 -5.00 20.17
N PHE A 373 -1.61 -4.06 19.26
CA PHE A 373 -2.23 -2.73 19.24
C PHE A 373 -3.76 -2.82 19.15
N ARG A 374 -4.25 -3.69 18.28
CA ARG A 374 -5.68 -3.95 18.11
C ARG A 374 -6.37 -4.37 19.39
N ASN A 375 -5.72 -5.23 20.17
CA ASN A 375 -6.30 -5.84 21.36
C ASN A 375 -6.12 -4.99 22.62
N ASN A 376 -5.11 -4.10 22.68
CA ASN A 376 -4.69 -3.47 23.94
C ASN A 376 -4.71 -1.93 23.94
N MET A 377 -4.72 -1.25 22.78
CA MET A 377 -4.59 0.23 22.75
C MET A 377 -5.88 0.98 23.00
N TYR A 378 -7.04 0.37 22.76
CA TYR A 378 -8.32 1.05 22.90
C TYR A 378 -9.04 0.52 24.14
N PRO A 379 -9.35 1.40 25.11
CA PRO A 379 -10.07 0.99 26.32
C PRO A 379 -11.48 0.55 25.94
N GLY A 380 -11.80 -0.73 26.20
CA GLY A 380 -13.14 -1.28 26.01
C GLY A 380 -13.18 -2.80 26.15
N GLU A 381 -14.24 -3.32 26.75
CA GLU A 381 -14.51 -4.76 26.85
C GLU A 381 -14.83 -5.35 25.45
N GLY A 382 -13.91 -6.11 24.86
CA GLY A 382 -14.12 -6.86 23.60
C GLY A 382 -13.04 -6.66 22.53
N THR A 383 -13.39 -6.84 21.24
CA THR A 383 -12.48 -6.81 20.07
C THR A 383 -11.88 -5.42 19.74
N GLY A 384 -11.90 -4.48 20.70
CA GLY A 384 -11.14 -3.23 20.77
C GLY A 384 -11.22 -2.36 19.53
N LEU A 385 -10.20 -2.44 18.67
CA LEU A 385 -9.98 -1.54 17.54
C LEU A 385 -10.79 -1.85 16.27
N LEU A 386 -11.10 -3.11 15.96
CA LEU A 386 -11.78 -3.43 14.70
C LEU A 386 -13.26 -3.02 14.70
N ARG A 387 -13.87 -3.00 15.89
CA ARG A 387 -15.15 -2.35 16.12
C ARG A 387 -15.04 -0.84 15.90
N LEU A 388 -13.92 -0.21 16.23
CA LEU A 388 -13.74 1.25 16.09
C LEU A 388 -13.49 1.69 14.64
N HIS A 389 -12.69 0.95 13.86
CA HIS A 389 -12.47 1.26 12.44
C HIS A 389 -13.71 0.98 11.58
N SER A 390 -14.37 -0.15 11.81
CA SER A 390 -15.58 -0.54 11.07
C SER A 390 -16.81 0.25 11.53
N THR A 391 -16.75 0.87 12.71
CA THR A 391 -17.71 1.89 13.11
C THR A 391 -17.29 3.26 12.60
N TYR A 392 -18.25 4.16 12.43
CA TYR A 392 -18.01 5.48 11.83
C TYR A 392 -17.18 6.45 12.70
N ARG A 393 -16.54 5.93 13.75
CA ARG A 393 -15.92 6.72 14.82
C ARG A 393 -14.42 6.93 14.67
N HIS A 394 -13.73 6.19 13.80
CA HIS A 394 -12.26 6.27 13.69
C HIS A 394 -11.77 6.49 12.25
N ASP A 395 -10.90 7.48 12.10
CA ASP A 395 -10.10 7.77 10.91
C ASP A 395 -8.70 7.17 11.12
N LEU A 396 -8.40 6.04 10.47
CA LEU A 396 -7.11 5.38 10.55
C LEU A 396 -6.23 5.78 9.38
N LYS A 397 -5.08 6.37 9.69
CA LYS A 397 -4.06 6.76 8.71
C LYS A 397 -2.75 6.08 9.05
N ILE A 398 -2.12 5.47 8.04
CA ILE A 398 -0.82 4.82 8.18
C ILE A 398 0.14 5.48 7.19
N TYR A 399 1.21 6.05 7.73
CA TYR A 399 2.25 6.71 6.96
C TYR A 399 3.53 5.90 7.00
N SER A 400 4.32 5.97 5.92
CA SER A 400 5.64 5.37 5.85
C SER A 400 6.60 6.24 5.05
N SER A 401 7.89 6.11 5.36
CA SER A 401 8.97 6.73 4.60
C SER A 401 9.14 6.10 3.21
N ASP A 402 9.99 6.70 2.37
CA ASP A 402 10.37 6.15 1.06
C ASP A 402 11.17 4.82 1.16
N GLU A 403 11.55 4.41 2.37
CA GLU A 403 12.34 3.20 2.59
C GLU A 403 11.48 1.94 2.50
N GLY A 404 11.81 1.06 1.55
CA GLY A 404 11.05 -0.17 1.30
C GLY A 404 10.86 -1.10 2.52
N ARG A 405 11.74 -1.04 3.53
CA ARG A 405 11.63 -1.91 4.72
C ARG A 405 10.60 -1.37 5.71
N VAL A 406 10.54 -0.04 5.81
CA VAL A 406 9.56 0.68 6.61
C VAL A 406 8.18 0.52 5.99
N GLN A 407 8.07 0.67 4.67
CA GLN A 407 6.85 0.39 3.90
C GLN A 407 6.31 -1.03 4.18
N MET A 408 7.14 -2.05 4.02
CA MET A 408 6.72 -3.43 4.25
C MET A 408 6.38 -3.72 5.72
N SER A 409 7.08 -3.10 6.67
CA SER A 409 6.72 -3.19 8.09
C SER A 409 5.38 -2.51 8.38
N ALA A 410 5.11 -1.34 7.80
CA ALA A 410 3.84 -0.64 7.95
C ALA A 410 2.68 -1.47 7.38
N ALA A 411 2.86 -2.10 6.23
CA ALA A 411 1.87 -2.99 5.64
C ALA A 411 1.64 -4.25 6.51
N ALA A 412 2.69 -4.84 7.07
CA ALA A 412 2.57 -5.99 7.98
C ALA A 412 1.89 -5.60 9.30
N PHE A 413 2.22 -4.44 9.85
CA PHE A 413 1.53 -3.88 11.00
C PHE A 413 0.05 -3.65 10.72
N ALA A 414 -0.30 -3.00 9.59
CA ALA A 414 -1.67 -2.79 9.16
C ALA A 414 -2.44 -4.11 9.03
N LYS A 415 -1.78 -5.14 8.48
CA LYS A 415 -2.34 -6.50 8.38
C LYS A 415 -2.76 -7.05 9.73
N GLY A 416 -1.87 -7.01 10.73
CA GLY A 416 -2.19 -7.49 12.08
C GLY A 416 -3.21 -6.62 12.80
N LEU A 417 -3.09 -5.30 12.65
CA LEU A 417 -3.96 -4.29 13.24
C LEU A 417 -5.41 -4.45 12.79
N LEU A 418 -5.62 -4.76 11.50
CA LEU A 418 -6.92 -4.84 10.86
C LEU A 418 -7.40 -6.28 10.59
N ASP A 419 -6.63 -7.29 11.01
CA ASP A 419 -6.94 -8.71 10.79
C ASP A 419 -7.10 -9.09 9.30
N LEU A 420 -6.23 -8.55 8.45
CA LEU A 420 -6.33 -8.72 7.01
C LEU A 420 -5.69 -10.04 6.58
N GLU A 421 -6.33 -10.72 5.64
CA GLU A 421 -5.76 -11.89 4.98
C GLU A 421 -4.99 -11.51 3.71
N GLY A 422 -4.07 -12.38 3.28
CA GLY A 422 -3.35 -12.23 2.00
C GLY A 422 -1.93 -11.64 2.09
N GLN A 423 -1.43 -11.24 0.91
CA GLN A 423 -0.07 -10.71 0.72
C GLN A 423 0.04 -9.25 1.19
N LEU A 424 1.25 -8.79 1.50
CA LEU A 424 1.49 -7.43 1.98
C LEU A 424 1.41 -6.37 0.88
N THR A 425 1.70 -6.72 -0.38
CA THR A 425 1.77 -5.74 -1.48
C THR A 425 0.44 -5.02 -1.71
N PRO A 426 -0.72 -5.70 -1.77
CA PRO A 426 -1.99 -4.99 -1.90
C PRO A 426 -2.30 -4.12 -0.68
N ILE A 427 -1.98 -4.58 0.53
CA ILE A 427 -2.17 -3.82 1.77
C ILE A 427 -1.31 -2.55 1.74
N LEU A 428 -0.05 -2.66 1.30
CA LEU A 428 0.87 -1.54 1.16
C LEU A 428 0.30 -0.48 0.21
N VAL A 429 -0.20 -0.90 -0.96
CA VAL A 429 -0.71 0.02 -1.98
C VAL A 429 -2.00 0.69 -1.52
N SER A 430 -2.88 -0.04 -0.85
CA SER A 430 -4.21 0.47 -0.48
C SER A 430 -4.23 1.26 0.83
N LEU A 431 -3.40 0.89 1.81
CA LEU A 431 -3.56 1.37 3.20
C LEU A 431 -2.39 2.21 3.71
N VAL A 432 -1.24 2.21 3.03
CA VAL A 432 -0.04 2.89 3.51
C VAL A 432 0.28 4.06 2.59
N SER A 433 0.11 5.27 3.13
CA SER A 433 0.49 6.51 2.47
C SER A 433 2.00 6.70 2.54
N LYS A 434 2.63 6.95 1.39
CA LYS A 434 4.05 7.29 1.31
C LYS A 434 4.18 8.79 1.42
N ASP A 435 4.81 9.25 2.49
CA ASP A 435 5.08 10.66 2.69
C ASP A 435 6.54 10.84 3.12
N SER A 436 7.37 11.29 2.18
CA SER A 436 8.77 11.63 2.47
C SER A 436 8.87 12.89 3.33
N SER A 437 7.94 13.83 3.16
CA SER A 437 7.96 15.12 3.86
C SER A 437 7.62 15.00 5.35
N MET A 438 6.84 13.99 5.76
CA MET A 438 6.53 13.73 7.17
C MET A 438 7.76 13.47 8.04
N LEU A 439 8.89 13.04 7.45
CA LEU A 439 10.14 12.81 8.16
C LEU A 439 11.24 13.83 7.81
N ASP A 440 11.09 14.53 6.68
CA ASP A 440 12.05 15.54 6.21
C ASP A 440 11.73 16.95 6.73
N GLY A 441 10.59 17.17 7.41
CA GLY A 441 10.21 18.47 8.00
C GLY A 441 11.06 18.95 9.18
N LEU A 442 12.15 18.26 9.51
CA LEU A 442 13.10 18.60 10.56
C LEU A 442 14.48 18.83 9.95
N ASP A 443 14.62 19.83 9.08
CA ASP A 443 15.91 20.25 8.53
C ASP A 443 16.94 20.65 9.62
N ASN A 444 16.53 20.79 10.89
CA ASN A 444 17.38 21.23 12.01
C ASN A 444 17.32 20.37 13.29
N ALA A 445 16.79 19.13 13.27
CA ALA A 445 16.73 18.33 14.52
C ALA A 445 18.05 17.63 14.92
N SER A 446 19.19 18.02 14.33
CA SER A 446 20.47 17.35 14.60
C SER A 446 20.90 17.50 16.06
N ILE A 447 20.59 18.63 16.68
CA ILE A 447 20.93 18.94 18.08
C ILE A 447 20.10 18.05 19.01
N GLU A 448 18.78 18.03 18.83
CA GLU A 448 17.85 17.21 19.60
C GLU A 448 18.14 15.71 19.42
N MET A 449 18.56 15.30 18.22
CA MET A 449 19.00 13.93 17.97
C MET A 449 20.30 13.56 18.69
N GLU A 450 21.27 14.47 18.78
CA GLU A 450 22.49 14.24 19.55
C GLU A 450 22.22 14.20 21.05
N GLU A 451 21.42 15.14 21.57
CA GLU A 451 21.00 15.15 22.98
C GLU A 451 20.26 13.86 23.36
N ALA A 452 19.33 13.39 22.52
CA ALA A 452 18.60 12.15 22.76
C ALA A 452 19.53 10.92 22.75
N LYS A 453 20.51 10.87 21.85
CA LYS A 453 21.51 9.79 21.81
C LYS A 453 22.41 9.81 23.04
N ALA A 454 22.80 10.99 23.51
CA ALA A 454 23.62 11.15 24.71
C ALA A 454 22.88 10.69 25.98
N ARG A 455 21.54 10.73 26.00
CA ARG A 455 20.72 10.18 27.11
C ARG A 455 20.49 8.68 27.03
N LEU A 456 20.70 8.07 25.87
CA LEU A 456 20.49 6.63 25.62
C LEU A 456 21.77 5.79 25.78
N ASN A 457 22.94 6.44 25.75
CA ASN A 457 24.23 5.88 26.14
C ASN A 457 24.53 6.25 27.59
#